data_AF-A0A6L5WHE8-F1
#
_entry.id   AF-A0A6L5WHE8-F1
#
_cell.length_a   1.000
_cell.length_b   1.000
_cell.length_c   1.000
_cell.angle_alpha   90.00
_cell.angle_beta   90.00
_cell.angle_gamma   90.00
#
_symmetry.space_group_name_H-M   'P 1'
#
loop_
_entity.id
_entity.type
_entity.pdbx_description
1 polymer ?
#
loop_
_entity_poly.entity_id
_entity_poly.type
_entity_poly.pdbx_seq_one_letter_code
_entity_poly.pdbx_strand_id
1 'polypeptide(L)'
;MEIYYENLDELLKWDGLKVGFVASSKGMSINLVNHALYKNALNLVKLYDDFDLCEFNVVIISNDIDEIYLKKVWNKFDKYLQNGGILVNFASNHFDLIPGAKPYIQSPYSIKDRFIKESDFEIFKGVSEYDMNYRRGVKGFFNRGYIIPPLGSFCVLKDCYDECICYIDTKSSNGVIINTAGSCLLSYGIFENTTSRRMGINFLKFLQKIVSLDKNDIKYPEFEVAKYKELDNSENVHLKRLSDIKKNKSLKNAIITGGSNYHLNFFKNKNAKYENFFDKVIYQFDLENEDISKFDYLVIASRCSDEILSKSKEKLNEFTKNGGYIVSLGDSHSSYLPNIKWNDYPVNFWWWIMPGANMSLFPYENHELFKTLDLSDCKWHYHGGYIAPKGSEKILINEIGESIIYKYKNHYITSLDPDYHFGQGFMPKTELFFDRFIEWIEKDISKK
;
A
#
# COMPACT_ATOMS: atom_id res chain seq x y z
N MET A 1 -2.09 -29.21 12.15
CA MET A 1 -2.60 -29.10 13.53
C MET A 1 -3.69 -28.03 13.48
N GLU A 2 -4.95 -28.45 13.33
CA GLU A 2 -6.09 -27.52 13.32
C GLU A 2 -6.20 -26.89 14.72
N ILE A 3 -6.01 -25.58 14.81
CA ILE A 3 -6.23 -24.85 16.06
C ILE A 3 -7.75 -24.60 16.14
N TYR A 4 -8.49 -25.55 16.70
CA TYR A 4 -9.87 -25.30 17.14
C TYR A 4 -9.81 -24.41 18.36
N TYR A 5 -10.15 -23.15 18.19
CA TYR A 5 -10.35 -22.24 19.31
C TYR A 5 -11.76 -22.43 19.85
N GLU A 6 -11.98 -23.49 20.62
CA GLU A 6 -13.12 -23.50 21.55
C GLU A 6 -12.92 -22.31 22.52
N ASN A 7 -13.92 -21.45 22.63
CA ASN A 7 -13.92 -20.21 23.44
C ASN A 7 -12.90 -19.11 23.04
N LEU A 8 -12.88 -18.73 21.75
CA LEU A 8 -12.19 -17.51 21.25
C LEU A 8 -12.45 -16.27 22.13
N ASP A 9 -13.69 -16.06 22.57
CA ASP A 9 -14.05 -14.87 23.35
C ASP A 9 -13.47 -14.87 24.77
N GLU A 10 -13.24 -16.05 25.38
CA GLU A 10 -12.51 -16.13 26.66
C GLU A 10 -10.99 -16.01 26.49
N LEU A 11 -10.45 -16.53 25.38
CA LEU A 11 -9.02 -16.47 25.06
C LEU A 11 -8.55 -15.09 24.58
N LEU A 12 -9.48 -14.28 24.07
CA LEU A 12 -9.27 -12.94 23.52
C LEU A 12 -9.89 -11.85 24.40
N LYS A 13 -9.84 -12.02 25.73
CA LYS A 13 -10.11 -10.94 26.67
C LYS A 13 -8.93 -9.97 26.66
N TRP A 14 -9.09 -8.88 25.92
CA TRP A 14 -8.12 -7.78 25.86
C TRP A 14 -8.35 -6.79 27.00
N ASP A 15 -8.53 -7.31 28.23
CA ASP A 15 -8.83 -6.51 29.41
C ASP A 15 -7.77 -5.41 29.58
N GLY A 16 -8.24 -4.16 29.65
CA GLY A 16 -7.39 -2.97 29.79
C GLY A 16 -6.64 -2.52 28.52
N LEU A 17 -6.76 -3.23 27.39
CA LEU A 17 -6.14 -2.86 26.12
C LEU A 17 -7.16 -2.19 25.19
N LYS A 18 -7.06 -0.87 25.02
CA LYS A 18 -7.83 -0.10 24.03
C LYS A 18 -6.91 0.39 22.92
N VAL A 19 -7.02 -0.21 21.73
CA VAL A 19 -6.16 0.09 20.57
C VAL A 19 -6.93 0.93 19.54
N GLY A 20 -6.40 2.10 19.18
CA GLY A 20 -6.86 2.90 18.06
C GLY A 20 -6.10 2.52 16.78
N PHE A 21 -6.77 1.93 15.80
CA PHE A 21 -6.19 1.57 14.51
C PHE A 21 -6.49 2.67 13.49
N VAL A 22 -5.52 3.54 13.24
CA VAL A 22 -5.61 4.68 12.33
C VAL A 22 -5.43 4.20 10.90
N ALA A 23 -6.44 4.45 10.06
CA ALA A 23 -6.40 4.11 8.65
C ALA A 23 -7.04 5.22 7.79
N SER A 24 -6.62 5.30 6.54
CA SER A 24 -7.33 6.06 5.50
C SER A 24 -8.72 5.44 5.29
N SER A 25 -9.71 6.22 4.83
CA SER A 25 -11.14 5.84 4.82
C SER A 25 -11.57 4.68 3.90
N LYS A 26 -10.68 3.76 3.48
CA LYS A 26 -10.99 2.60 2.63
C LYS A 26 -10.03 1.42 2.89
N GLY A 27 -10.46 0.21 2.53
CA GLY A 27 -9.54 -0.89 2.19
C GLY A 27 -9.35 -1.98 3.24
N MET A 28 -8.24 -2.71 3.10
CA MET A 28 -7.88 -3.90 3.89
C MET A 28 -7.82 -3.62 5.40
N SER A 29 -7.43 -2.40 5.77
CA SER A 29 -7.36 -1.91 7.14
C SER A 29 -8.71 -1.95 7.86
N ILE A 30 -9.82 -1.62 7.18
CA ILE A 30 -11.17 -1.68 7.78
C ILE A 30 -11.60 -3.14 8.00
N ASN A 31 -11.33 -4.01 7.02
CA ASN A 31 -11.62 -5.44 7.13
C ASN A 31 -10.82 -6.11 8.25
N LEU A 32 -9.60 -5.65 8.49
CA LEU A 32 -8.75 -6.10 9.58
C LEU A 32 -9.35 -5.80 10.95
N VAL A 33 -9.82 -4.56 11.16
CA VAL A 33 -10.44 -4.14 12.43
C VAL A 33 -11.70 -4.96 12.71
N ASN A 34 -12.51 -5.25 11.68
CA ASN A 34 -13.74 -6.03 11.83
C ASN A 34 -13.53 -7.55 11.90
N HIS A 35 -12.29 -8.04 11.74
CA HIS A 35 -12.03 -9.47 11.75
C HIS A 35 -12.33 -10.08 13.12
N ALA A 36 -12.88 -11.30 13.15
CA ALA A 36 -13.33 -11.96 14.38
C ALA A 36 -12.24 -12.07 15.47
N LEU A 37 -10.96 -12.15 15.08
CA LEU A 37 -9.82 -12.18 16.01
C LEU A 37 -9.50 -10.83 16.66
N TYR A 38 -9.86 -9.72 16.01
CA TYR A 38 -9.36 -8.37 16.37
C TYR A 38 -10.47 -7.36 16.69
N LYS A 39 -11.73 -7.64 16.33
CA LYS A 39 -12.88 -6.75 16.54
C LYS A 39 -13.10 -6.31 18.00
N ASN A 40 -12.59 -7.07 18.96
CA ASN A 40 -12.69 -6.75 20.38
C ASN A 40 -11.44 -6.04 20.95
N ALA A 41 -10.37 -5.90 20.15
CA ALA A 41 -9.13 -5.20 20.53
C ALA A 41 -8.98 -3.85 19.81
N LEU A 42 -9.36 -3.81 18.53
CA LEU A 42 -9.09 -2.70 17.62
C LEU A 42 -10.31 -1.83 17.46
N ASN A 43 -10.09 -0.52 17.49
CA ASN A 43 -11.09 0.50 17.21
C ASN A 43 -10.63 1.25 15.97
N LEU A 44 -11.46 1.30 14.93
CA LEU A 44 -11.11 2.04 13.72
C LEU A 44 -11.09 3.55 14.03
N VAL A 45 -9.97 4.19 13.76
CA VAL A 45 -9.82 5.65 13.76
C VAL A 45 -9.63 6.08 12.32
N LYS A 46 -10.62 6.75 11.74
CA LYS A 46 -10.50 7.25 10.36
C LYS A 46 -9.63 8.49 10.37
N LEU A 47 -8.56 8.48 9.57
CA LEU A 47 -7.57 9.57 9.53
C LEU A 47 -8.18 10.93 9.16
N TYR A 48 -9.27 10.95 8.39
CA TYR A 48 -9.88 12.18 7.88
C TYR A 48 -10.99 12.74 8.78
N ASP A 49 -11.39 12.00 9.81
CA ASP A 49 -12.39 12.45 10.77
C ASP A 49 -11.71 13.26 11.89
N ASP A 50 -12.50 13.89 12.76
CA ASP A 50 -11.95 14.37 14.02
C ASP A 50 -11.80 13.19 15.00
N PHE A 51 -10.69 13.19 15.73
CA PHE A 51 -10.33 12.13 16.66
C PHE A 51 -9.40 12.64 17.75
N ASP A 52 -9.50 12.01 18.92
CA ASP A 52 -8.56 12.16 20.03
C ASP A 52 -7.83 10.84 20.27
N LEU A 53 -6.50 10.89 20.20
CA LEU A 53 -5.65 9.73 20.43
C LEU A 53 -5.51 9.40 21.92
N CYS A 54 -5.80 10.34 22.83
CA CYS A 54 -5.70 10.15 24.28
C CYS A 54 -6.71 9.12 24.82
N GLU A 55 -7.72 8.78 24.03
CA GLU A 55 -8.68 7.74 24.37
C GLU A 55 -8.11 6.31 24.29
N PHE A 56 -6.92 6.12 23.73
CA PHE A 56 -6.34 4.82 23.44
C PHE A 56 -5.03 4.58 24.21
N ASN A 57 -4.84 3.36 24.71
CA ASN A 57 -3.57 2.95 25.31
C ASN A 57 -2.49 2.75 24.23
N VAL A 58 -2.91 2.31 23.04
CA VAL A 58 -2.04 2.07 21.89
C VAL A 58 -2.68 2.68 20.65
N VAL A 59 -1.88 3.37 19.85
CA VAL A 59 -2.28 3.87 18.52
C VAL A 59 -1.47 3.14 17.46
N ILE A 60 -2.14 2.54 16.48
CA ILE A 60 -1.52 1.86 15.35
C ILE A 60 -1.75 2.67 14.08
N ILE A 61 -0.70 2.97 13.32
CA ILE A 61 -0.79 3.54 11.97
C ILE A 61 -0.77 2.41 10.95
N SER A 62 -1.79 2.36 10.06
CA SER A 62 -1.89 1.35 9.01
C SER A 62 -0.77 1.47 7.97
N ASN A 63 -0.48 0.36 7.27
CA ASN A 63 0.59 0.33 6.27
C ASN A 63 0.31 1.23 5.03
N ASP A 64 -0.97 1.35 4.68
CA ASP A 64 -1.45 2.07 3.50
C ASP A 64 -1.91 3.50 3.79
N ILE A 65 -1.59 4.04 4.97
CA ILE A 65 -2.00 5.36 5.43
C ILE A 65 -1.65 6.47 4.43
N ASP A 66 -2.53 7.46 4.29
CA ASP A 66 -2.24 8.69 3.54
C ASP A 66 -1.23 9.53 4.33
N GLU A 67 0.03 9.47 3.91
CA GLU A 67 1.12 10.13 4.61
C GLU A 67 1.10 11.66 4.45
N ILE A 68 0.52 12.16 3.36
CA ILE A 68 0.36 13.60 3.14
C ILE A 68 -0.61 14.15 4.19
N TYR A 69 -1.75 13.51 4.40
CA TYR A 69 -2.69 13.92 5.43
C TYR A 69 -2.16 13.67 6.83
N LEU A 70 -1.54 12.51 7.06
CA LEU A 70 -0.93 12.16 8.36
C LEU A 70 0.07 13.24 8.81
N LYS A 71 0.90 13.73 7.89
CA LYS A 71 1.82 14.84 8.17
C LYS A 71 1.10 16.12 8.59
N LYS A 72 -0.05 16.44 7.98
CA LYS A 72 -0.85 17.63 8.35
C LYS A 72 -1.39 17.55 9.79
N VAL A 73 -1.70 16.35 10.27
CA VAL A 73 -2.26 16.12 11.62
C VAL A 73 -1.25 15.53 12.60
N TRP A 74 0.04 15.54 12.26
CA TRP A 74 1.08 14.87 13.04
C TRP A 74 1.23 15.41 14.46
N ASN A 75 0.88 16.68 14.69
CA ASN A 75 0.86 17.29 16.02
C ASN A 75 -0.01 16.52 17.03
N LYS A 76 -1.08 15.84 16.58
CA LYS A 76 -1.88 14.96 17.45
C LYS A 76 -1.07 13.73 17.91
N PHE A 77 -0.28 13.14 17.02
CA PHE A 77 0.58 11.97 17.29
C PHE A 77 1.79 12.34 18.14
N ASP A 78 2.42 13.48 17.87
CA ASP A 78 3.50 14.00 18.70
C ASP A 78 3.01 14.25 20.13
N LYS A 79 1.90 14.96 20.30
CA LYS A 79 1.29 15.16 21.64
C LYS A 79 0.98 13.84 22.34
N TYR A 80 0.45 12.85 21.62
CA TYR A 80 0.17 11.52 22.15
C TYR A 80 1.44 10.83 22.67
N LEU A 81 2.54 10.89 21.91
CA LEU A 81 3.85 10.38 22.34
C LEU A 81 4.44 11.18 23.50
N GLN A 82 4.31 12.51 23.52
CA GLN A 82 4.79 13.34 24.63
C GLN A 82 4.07 13.05 25.94
N ASN A 83 2.83 12.56 25.86
CA ASN A 83 2.03 12.14 27.00
C ASN A 83 2.28 10.67 27.43
N GLY A 84 3.27 9.99 26.86
CA GLY A 84 3.63 8.62 27.22
C GLY A 84 2.89 7.53 26.46
N GLY A 85 2.16 7.87 25.39
CA GLY A 85 1.42 6.91 24.57
C GLY A 85 2.30 5.87 23.86
N ILE A 86 1.69 4.77 23.42
CA ILE A 86 2.36 3.69 22.68
C ILE A 86 1.95 3.79 21.21
N LEU A 87 2.89 4.19 20.35
CA LEU A 87 2.68 4.28 18.92
C LEU A 87 3.25 3.05 18.20
N VAL A 88 2.42 2.36 17.44
CA VAL A 88 2.84 1.33 16.49
C VAL A 88 2.75 1.90 15.07
N ASN A 89 3.82 1.83 14.30
CA ASN A 89 3.82 2.23 12.91
C ASN A 89 4.08 1.02 12.00
N PHE A 90 3.11 0.72 11.13
CA PHE A 90 3.24 -0.30 10.09
C PHE A 90 3.51 0.27 8.69
N ALA A 91 3.57 1.59 8.54
CA ALA A 91 3.77 2.25 7.25
C ALA A 91 5.23 2.22 6.81
N SER A 92 5.48 1.97 5.51
CA SER A 92 6.75 2.30 4.86
C SER A 92 6.86 3.81 4.68
N ASN A 93 7.16 4.54 5.76
CA ASN A 93 7.09 6.00 5.72
C ASN A 93 8.04 6.62 4.70
N HIS A 94 7.49 7.56 3.94
CA HIS A 94 8.21 8.41 3.02
C HIS A 94 8.69 9.72 3.68
N PHE A 95 7.92 10.21 4.65
CA PHE A 95 8.27 11.41 5.41
C PHE A 95 8.95 11.04 6.74
N ASP A 96 9.81 11.93 7.21
CA ASP A 96 10.46 11.82 8.53
C ASP A 96 9.48 12.28 9.63
N LEU A 97 8.56 11.38 10.00
CA LEU A 97 7.50 11.65 11.00
C LEU A 97 7.82 11.02 12.35
N ILE A 98 8.35 9.79 12.36
CA ILE A 98 8.56 9.01 13.57
C ILE A 98 9.81 9.55 14.32
N PRO A 99 9.70 9.98 15.59
CA PRO A 99 10.82 10.53 16.34
C PRO A 99 12.05 9.61 16.35
N GLY A 100 13.21 10.17 16.01
CA GLY A 100 14.50 9.47 16.00
C GLY A 100 14.69 8.48 14.84
N ALA A 101 13.64 8.13 14.10
CA ALA A 101 13.70 7.17 13.02
C ALA A 101 14.22 7.79 11.72
N LYS A 102 14.63 6.95 10.77
CA LYS A 102 14.76 7.35 9.37
C LYS A 102 13.57 6.80 8.56
N PRO A 103 13.21 7.45 7.44
CA PRO A 103 12.24 6.90 6.50
C PRO A 103 12.62 5.49 6.03
N TYR A 104 11.62 4.76 5.54
CA TYR A 104 11.79 3.41 5.00
C TYR A 104 12.81 3.40 3.85
N ILE A 105 13.65 2.36 3.81
CA ILE A 105 14.63 2.13 2.76
C ILE A 105 14.20 0.91 1.96
N GLN A 106 13.99 1.12 0.65
CA GLN A 106 13.74 0.01 -0.28
C GLN A 106 15.00 -0.87 -0.37
N SER A 107 14.83 -2.18 -0.26
CA SER A 107 15.95 -3.11 -0.34
C SER A 107 16.60 -3.05 -1.73
N PRO A 108 17.94 -2.95 -1.83
CA PRO A 108 18.66 -3.12 -3.09
C PRO A 108 18.71 -4.59 -3.53
N TYR A 109 18.50 -5.53 -2.60
CA TYR A 109 18.50 -6.96 -2.85
C TYR A 109 17.17 -7.42 -3.42
N SER A 110 17.26 -8.38 -4.34
CA SER A 110 16.10 -9.07 -4.91
C SER A 110 15.28 -9.75 -3.81
N ILE A 111 13.95 -9.68 -3.94
CA ILE A 111 12.98 -10.38 -3.06
C ILE A 111 13.25 -11.89 -3.02
N LYS A 112 13.81 -12.46 -4.09
CA LYS A 112 14.16 -13.89 -4.15
C LYS A 112 15.25 -14.24 -3.14
N ASP A 113 16.23 -13.37 -2.98
CA ASP A 113 17.45 -13.65 -2.21
C ASP A 113 17.33 -13.16 -0.76
N ARG A 114 16.60 -12.07 -0.54
CA ARG A 114 16.37 -11.50 0.79
C ARG A 114 15.33 -12.28 1.58
N PHE A 115 15.59 -12.64 2.83
CA PHE A 115 14.59 -13.28 3.71
C PHE A 115 14.68 -12.75 5.15
N ILE A 116 13.58 -12.84 5.87
CA ILE A 116 13.48 -12.50 7.29
C ILE A 116 13.97 -13.68 8.11
N LYS A 117 14.88 -13.44 9.05
CA LYS A 117 15.40 -14.47 9.96
C LYS A 117 14.39 -14.77 11.06
N GLU A 118 14.43 -15.98 11.61
CA GLU A 118 13.70 -16.29 12.85
C GLU A 118 14.11 -15.35 14.00
N SER A 119 13.16 -15.04 14.88
CA SER A 119 13.37 -14.20 16.06
C SER A 119 12.78 -14.87 17.30
N ASP A 120 13.57 -14.93 18.36
CA ASP A 120 13.15 -15.45 19.67
C ASP A 120 12.25 -14.46 20.43
N PHE A 121 12.03 -13.25 19.90
CA PHE A 121 11.21 -12.24 20.56
C PHE A 121 9.74 -12.71 20.67
N GLU A 122 9.07 -12.34 21.76
CA GLU A 122 7.77 -12.91 22.13
C GLU A 122 6.66 -12.72 21.07
N ILE A 123 6.77 -11.68 20.23
CA ILE A 123 5.89 -11.46 19.06
C ILE A 123 6.00 -12.61 18.04
N PHE A 124 7.21 -13.12 17.80
CA PHE A 124 7.50 -14.11 16.75
C PHE A 124 7.60 -15.54 17.27
N LYS A 125 7.46 -15.75 18.59
CA LYS A 125 7.54 -17.07 19.21
C LYS A 125 6.60 -18.09 18.55
N GLY A 126 7.18 -19.17 18.03
CA GLY A 126 6.47 -20.25 17.37
C GLY A 126 5.99 -19.93 15.95
N VAL A 127 6.52 -18.87 15.33
CA VAL A 127 6.35 -18.57 13.90
C VAL A 127 7.60 -19.03 13.17
N SER A 128 7.46 -19.94 12.20
CA SER A 128 8.60 -20.46 11.44
C SER A 128 9.18 -19.40 10.51
N GLU A 129 10.48 -19.49 10.24
CA GLU A 129 11.15 -18.64 9.23
C GLU A 129 10.48 -18.72 7.86
N TYR A 130 10.08 -19.94 7.45
CA TYR A 130 9.34 -20.15 6.20
C TYR A 130 8.05 -19.32 6.18
N ASP A 131 7.23 -19.41 7.24
CA ASP A 131 5.94 -18.72 7.28
C ASP A 131 6.09 -17.19 7.38
N MET A 132 7.21 -16.66 7.88
CA MET A 132 7.52 -15.22 7.83
C MET A 132 7.89 -14.70 6.45
N ASN A 133 8.29 -15.60 5.54
CA ASN A 133 8.77 -15.23 4.22
C ASN A 133 7.81 -15.61 3.10
N TYR A 134 7.01 -16.66 3.29
CA TYR A 134 6.15 -17.25 2.27
C TYR A 134 4.70 -17.28 2.72
N ARG A 135 3.82 -16.88 1.79
CA ARG A 135 2.38 -17.11 1.88
C ARG A 135 1.98 -17.95 0.70
N ARG A 136 1.54 -19.19 0.98
CA ARG A 136 1.17 -20.17 -0.06
C ARG A 136 2.28 -20.33 -1.12
N GLY A 137 3.55 -20.37 -0.70
CA GLY A 137 4.70 -20.47 -1.61
C GLY A 137 5.12 -19.19 -2.33
N VAL A 138 4.41 -18.07 -2.16
CA VAL A 138 4.78 -16.76 -2.71
C VAL A 138 5.56 -15.93 -1.68
N LYS A 139 6.71 -15.41 -2.10
CA LYS A 139 7.60 -14.54 -1.31
C LYS A 139 7.38 -13.07 -1.67
N GLY A 140 7.69 -12.12 -0.77
CA GLY A 140 7.62 -10.69 -1.08
C GLY A 140 6.74 -9.83 -0.17
N PHE A 141 6.15 -10.42 0.88
CA PHE A 141 5.16 -9.73 1.72
C PHE A 141 5.77 -9.02 2.94
N PHE A 142 6.93 -9.47 3.42
CA PHE A 142 7.56 -9.03 4.67
C PHE A 142 9.03 -8.58 4.48
N ASN A 143 9.54 -8.62 3.25
CA ASN A 143 10.96 -8.46 2.92
C ASN A 143 11.23 -7.42 1.82
N ARG A 144 10.41 -6.36 1.70
CA ARG A 144 10.56 -5.32 0.67
C ARG A 144 11.65 -4.29 0.97
N GLY A 145 11.91 -4.03 2.24
CA GLY A 145 12.91 -3.05 2.67
C GLY A 145 13.22 -3.16 4.15
N TYR A 146 13.88 -2.15 4.67
CA TYR A 146 14.35 -2.08 6.05
C TYR A 146 14.28 -0.64 6.56
N ILE A 147 14.54 -0.47 7.86
CA ILE A 147 14.56 0.81 8.57
C ILE A 147 15.86 0.92 9.35
N ILE A 148 16.36 2.14 9.51
CA ILE A 148 17.50 2.41 10.41
C ILE A 148 16.91 2.78 11.77
N PRO A 149 17.11 1.94 12.81
CA PRO A 149 16.54 2.18 14.12
C PRO A 149 17.31 3.31 14.84
N PRO A 150 16.65 4.10 15.71
CA PRO A 150 17.32 5.10 16.55
C PRO A 150 18.37 4.47 17.48
N LEU A 151 19.40 5.23 17.86
CA LEU A 151 20.41 4.78 18.84
C LEU A 151 19.73 4.42 20.17
N GLY A 152 20.05 3.25 20.73
CA GLY A 152 19.50 2.79 22.02
C GLY A 152 18.10 2.17 21.94
N SER A 153 17.49 2.10 20.74
CA SER A 153 16.29 1.28 20.52
C SER A 153 16.64 -0.21 20.52
N PHE A 154 15.66 -1.11 20.47
CA PHE A 154 15.84 -2.56 20.44
C PHE A 154 15.31 -3.15 19.13
N CYS A 155 16.18 -3.71 18.30
CA CYS A 155 15.78 -4.41 17.08
C CYS A 155 15.24 -5.81 17.43
N VAL A 156 13.95 -6.03 17.19
CA VAL A 156 13.27 -7.31 17.50
C VAL A 156 13.18 -8.25 16.31
N LEU A 157 13.48 -7.76 15.10
CA LEU A 157 13.41 -8.56 13.88
C LEU A 157 14.39 -8.04 12.82
N LYS A 158 15.14 -8.96 12.21
CA LYS A 158 16.13 -8.69 11.18
C LYS A 158 15.92 -9.53 9.93
N ASP A 159 16.49 -9.08 8.82
CA ASP A 159 16.65 -9.90 7.63
C ASP A 159 17.98 -10.67 7.60
N CYS A 160 18.18 -11.44 6.54
CA CYS A 160 19.38 -12.22 6.23
C CYS A 160 20.67 -11.38 6.10
N TYR A 161 20.57 -10.06 5.93
CA TYR A 161 21.67 -9.10 5.84
C TYR A 161 21.89 -8.33 7.16
N ASP A 162 21.20 -8.72 8.24
CA ASP A 162 21.20 -8.07 9.54
C ASP A 162 20.58 -6.66 9.56
N GLU A 163 19.82 -6.31 8.53
CA GLU A 163 19.06 -5.06 8.47
C GLU A 163 17.80 -5.15 9.33
N CYS A 164 17.46 -4.05 9.99
CA CYS A 164 16.33 -3.99 10.91
C CYS A 164 14.98 -3.93 10.15
N ILE A 165 14.07 -4.83 10.53
CA ILE A 165 12.69 -4.89 10.02
C ILE A 165 11.70 -4.36 11.04
N CYS A 166 11.94 -4.60 12.32
CA CYS A 166 11.10 -4.13 13.40
C CYS A 166 11.97 -3.75 14.61
N TYR A 167 11.67 -2.61 15.23
CA TYR A 167 12.31 -2.18 16.47
C TYR A 167 11.30 -1.64 17.48
N ILE A 168 11.73 -1.61 18.74
CA ILE A 168 11.05 -0.96 19.86
C ILE A 168 11.95 0.18 20.36
N ASP A 169 11.41 1.38 20.48
CA ASP A 169 12.14 2.56 20.94
C ASP A 169 11.42 3.21 22.14
N THR A 170 12.16 3.40 23.22
CA THR A 170 11.72 4.04 24.46
C THR A 170 12.49 5.32 24.76
N LYS A 171 13.39 5.76 23.87
CA LYS A 171 14.34 6.86 24.09
C LYS A 171 14.02 8.10 23.27
N SER A 172 13.48 7.96 22.05
CA SER A 172 13.27 9.13 21.16
C SER A 172 12.04 9.98 21.50
N SER A 173 11.20 9.56 22.45
CA SER A 173 10.06 10.34 22.95
C SER A 173 9.74 9.97 24.40
N ASN A 174 8.76 10.65 25.02
CA ASN A 174 8.25 10.26 26.34
C ASN A 174 7.42 8.96 26.27
N GLY A 175 6.93 8.56 25.11
CA GLY A 175 6.18 7.33 24.86
C GLY A 175 7.03 6.15 24.39
N VAL A 176 6.37 5.12 23.87
CA VAL A 176 6.99 3.94 23.27
C VAL A 176 6.65 3.88 21.79
N ILE A 177 7.63 3.61 20.94
CA ILE A 177 7.45 3.47 19.50
C ILE A 177 7.79 2.03 19.11
N ILE A 178 6.88 1.38 18.38
CA ILE A 178 7.13 0.10 17.72
C ILE A 178 7.01 0.35 16.23
N ASN A 179 8.11 0.22 15.48
CA ASN A 179 8.14 0.60 14.08
C ASN A 179 8.51 -0.61 13.21
N THR A 180 7.79 -0.83 12.12
CA THR A 180 8.12 -1.87 11.13
C THR A 180 8.47 -1.28 9.77
N ALA A 181 9.24 -2.01 8.98
CA ALA A 181 9.60 -1.65 7.61
C ALA A 181 8.45 -1.95 6.62
N GLY A 182 7.26 -1.39 6.87
CA GLY A 182 6.10 -1.51 5.96
C GLY A 182 5.31 -2.79 6.09
N SER A 183 5.37 -3.46 7.24
CA SER A 183 4.71 -4.75 7.42
C SER A 183 3.76 -4.74 8.60
N CYS A 184 2.48 -4.99 8.32
CA CYS A 184 1.45 -5.08 9.34
C CYS A 184 1.43 -6.49 9.96
N LEU A 185 1.94 -6.59 11.19
CA LEU A 185 2.02 -7.84 11.96
C LEU A 185 0.64 -8.47 12.21
N LEU A 186 -0.40 -7.63 12.27
CA LEU A 186 -1.78 -8.06 12.45
C LEU A 186 -2.36 -8.70 11.17
N SER A 187 -2.13 -8.11 9.99
CA SER A 187 -2.75 -8.60 8.76
C SER A 187 -1.95 -9.69 8.05
N TYR A 188 -0.66 -9.84 8.34
CA TYR A 188 0.24 -10.71 7.58
C TYR A 188 -0.24 -12.17 7.52
N GLY A 189 -0.51 -12.78 8.67
CA GLY A 189 -0.90 -14.19 8.79
C GLY A 189 -2.40 -14.42 8.97
N ILE A 190 -3.23 -13.37 8.95
CA ILE A 190 -4.62 -13.47 9.40
C ILE A 190 -5.49 -14.39 8.53
N PHE A 191 -5.17 -14.46 7.23
CA PHE A 191 -5.87 -15.30 6.24
C PHE A 191 -5.13 -16.61 5.92
N GLU A 192 -4.09 -16.92 6.68
CA GLU A 192 -3.28 -18.12 6.48
C GLU A 192 -3.57 -19.18 7.55
N ASN A 193 -3.43 -20.45 7.15
CA ASN A 193 -3.52 -21.60 8.06
C ASN A 193 -2.12 -22.11 8.45
N THR A 194 -1.15 -21.20 8.61
CA THR A 194 0.23 -21.52 8.93
C THR A 194 0.64 -20.92 10.29
N THR A 195 1.88 -21.10 10.70
CA THR A 195 2.36 -20.54 11.99
C THR A 195 2.32 -19.02 12.01
N SER A 196 2.31 -18.35 10.84
CA SER A 196 2.18 -16.90 10.70
C SER A 196 0.95 -16.30 11.39
N ARG A 197 -0.15 -17.06 11.55
CA ARG A 197 -1.37 -16.61 12.24
C ARG A 197 -1.15 -16.29 13.72
N ARG A 198 -0.10 -16.86 14.34
CA ARG A 198 0.29 -16.56 15.73
C ARG A 198 0.81 -15.13 15.89
N MET A 199 1.42 -14.56 14.85
CA MET A 199 2.11 -13.27 14.91
C MET A 199 1.20 -12.15 15.41
N GLY A 200 0.01 -11.97 14.84
CA GLY A 200 -0.93 -10.93 15.26
C GLY A 200 -1.47 -11.14 16.67
N ILE A 201 -1.71 -12.39 17.10
CA ILE A 201 -2.18 -12.70 18.46
C ILE A 201 -1.07 -12.43 19.48
N ASN A 202 0.15 -12.91 19.20
CA ASN A 202 1.33 -12.65 20.04
C ASN A 202 1.59 -11.14 20.14
N PHE A 203 1.42 -10.40 19.05
CA PHE A 203 1.57 -8.96 19.02
C PHE A 203 0.58 -8.25 19.94
N LEU A 204 -0.71 -8.60 19.89
CA LEU A 204 -1.71 -8.02 20.80
C LEU A 204 -1.46 -8.38 22.27
N LYS A 205 -1.02 -9.61 22.57
CA LYS A 205 -0.60 -10.01 23.93
C LYS A 205 0.60 -9.21 24.41
N PHE A 206 1.56 -8.98 23.53
CA PHE A 206 2.71 -8.12 23.80
C PHE A 206 2.26 -6.68 24.12
N LEU A 207 1.35 -6.11 23.33
CA LEU A 207 0.77 -4.79 23.59
C LEU A 207 0.05 -4.73 24.94
N GLN A 208 -0.77 -5.73 25.27
CA GLN A 208 -1.46 -5.81 26.57
C GLN A 208 -0.46 -5.84 27.74
N LYS A 209 0.63 -6.59 27.60
CA LYS A 209 1.71 -6.65 28.59
C LYS A 209 2.40 -5.30 28.76
N ILE A 210 2.78 -4.60 27.70
CA ILE A 210 3.50 -3.33 27.85
C ILE A 210 2.61 -2.19 28.33
N VAL A 211 1.30 -2.23 28.06
CA VAL A 211 0.33 -1.27 28.61
C VAL A 211 0.24 -1.37 30.14
N SER A 212 0.50 -2.53 30.74
CA SER A 212 0.47 -2.71 32.19
C SER A 212 1.78 -2.39 32.90
N LEU A 213 2.83 -2.03 32.17
CA LEU A 213 4.15 -1.71 32.70
C LEU A 213 4.39 -0.20 32.77
N ASP A 214 5.19 0.24 33.75
CA ASP A 214 5.85 1.55 33.64
C ASP A 214 6.84 1.50 32.48
N LYS A 215 6.94 2.59 31.71
CA LYS A 215 7.87 2.66 30.58
C LYS A 215 9.32 2.35 30.98
N ASN A 216 9.74 2.75 32.18
CA ASN A 216 11.10 2.51 32.66
C ASN A 216 11.39 1.03 32.97
N ASP A 217 10.34 0.23 33.12
CA ASP A 217 10.42 -1.22 33.32
C ASP A 217 10.46 -1.99 31.99
N ILE A 218 10.19 -1.32 30.86
CA ILE A 218 10.37 -1.86 29.51
C ILE A 218 11.87 -1.83 29.17
N LYS A 219 12.59 -2.83 29.66
CA LYS A 219 14.02 -3.01 29.44
C LYS A 219 14.28 -4.13 28.46
N TYR A 220 14.84 -3.78 27.32
CA TYR A 220 15.35 -4.71 26.33
C TYR A 220 16.83 -4.44 26.07
N PRO A 221 17.60 -5.43 25.57
CA PRO A 221 18.97 -5.20 25.12
C PRO A 221 19.02 -4.03 24.14
N GLU A 222 19.93 -3.09 24.34
CA GLU A 222 20.06 -1.96 23.41
C GLU A 222 20.63 -2.46 22.08
N PHE A 223 20.13 -1.89 20.99
CA PHE A 223 20.68 -2.09 19.66
C PHE A 223 21.97 -1.29 19.53
N GLU A 224 23.10 -1.98 19.42
CA GLU A 224 24.30 -1.38 18.87
C GLU A 224 24.03 -1.07 17.40
N VAL A 225 23.94 0.22 17.07
CA VAL A 225 23.92 0.65 15.67
C VAL A 225 25.21 0.11 15.05
N ALA A 226 25.09 -0.91 14.19
CA ALA A 226 26.21 -1.33 13.36
C ALA A 226 26.73 -0.06 12.69
N LYS A 227 28.02 0.26 12.93
CA LYS A 227 28.69 1.45 12.39
C LYS A 227 28.16 1.66 11.00
N TYR A 228 27.49 2.80 10.81
CA TYR A 228 26.93 3.24 9.55
C TYR A 228 27.90 2.80 8.45
N LYS A 229 27.54 1.78 7.67
CA LYS A 229 27.99 1.82 6.28
C LYS A 229 27.26 3.05 5.82
N GLU A 230 27.97 4.17 5.67
CA GLU A 230 27.53 5.13 4.67
C GLU A 230 27.25 4.23 3.47
N LEU A 231 25.97 4.07 3.15
CA LEU A 231 25.60 3.73 1.80
C LEU A 231 26.27 4.84 1.04
N ASP A 232 27.46 4.52 0.56
CA ASP A 232 28.20 5.41 -0.26
C ASP A 232 27.25 5.64 -1.42
N ASN A 233 26.67 6.84 -1.46
CA ASN A 233 25.90 7.25 -2.63
C ASN A 233 26.81 7.25 -3.88
N SER A 234 28.12 6.99 -3.73
CA SER A 234 29.05 6.67 -4.82
C SER A 234 28.96 5.23 -5.34
N GLU A 235 28.58 4.23 -4.53
CA GLU A 235 28.01 2.97 -5.05
C GLU A 235 26.51 3.17 -5.25
N ASN A 236 26.19 4.15 -6.11
CA ASN A 236 25.18 3.86 -7.09
C ASN A 236 25.58 2.51 -7.70
N VAL A 237 24.95 1.41 -7.26
CA VAL A 237 24.56 0.42 -8.24
C VAL A 237 23.90 1.29 -9.29
N HIS A 238 24.62 1.54 -10.39
CA HIS A 238 24.09 2.23 -11.54
C HIS A 238 23.00 1.31 -12.05
N LEU A 239 21.87 1.28 -11.34
CA LEU A 239 20.58 0.98 -11.89
C LEU A 239 20.50 2.04 -12.96
N LYS A 240 20.84 1.63 -14.18
CA LYS A 240 20.74 2.47 -15.35
C LYS A 240 19.32 3.02 -15.31
N ARG A 241 19.15 4.35 -15.35
CA ARG A 241 17.83 4.94 -15.59
C ARG A 241 17.27 4.18 -16.79
N LEU A 242 16.22 3.40 -16.54
CA LEU A 242 15.55 2.69 -17.63
C LEU A 242 15.04 3.76 -18.59
N SER A 243 14.93 3.42 -19.87
CA SER A 243 14.52 4.39 -20.88
C SER A 243 13.29 5.16 -20.41
N ASP A 244 13.36 6.49 -20.49
CA ASP A 244 12.24 7.34 -20.11
C ASP A 244 10.97 6.88 -20.83
N ILE A 245 9.86 6.89 -20.10
CA ILE A 245 8.55 6.68 -20.69
C ILE A 245 8.35 7.68 -21.84
N LYS A 246 7.82 7.21 -22.96
CA LYS A 246 7.51 8.09 -24.08
C LYS A 246 6.27 8.90 -23.75
N LYS A 247 6.46 10.17 -23.39
CA LYS A 247 5.39 11.16 -23.26
C LYS A 247 5.16 11.87 -24.59
N ASN A 248 3.91 11.96 -25.03
CA ASN A 248 3.51 12.89 -26.07
C ASN A 248 3.55 14.32 -25.53
N LYS A 249 4.57 15.08 -25.93
CA LYS A 249 4.82 16.45 -25.47
C LYS A 249 3.74 17.46 -25.89
N SER A 250 2.88 17.13 -26.85
CA SER A 250 1.77 18.01 -27.22
C SER A 250 0.60 17.96 -26.24
N LEU A 251 0.53 16.92 -25.40
CA LEU A 251 -0.54 16.73 -24.42
C LEU A 251 -0.08 17.18 -23.04
N LYS A 252 -0.93 17.94 -22.36
CA LYS A 252 -0.83 18.28 -20.95
C LYS A 252 -1.60 17.27 -20.11
N ASN A 253 -0.97 16.76 -19.07
CA ASN A 253 -1.54 15.73 -18.21
C ASN A 253 -1.36 16.02 -16.72
N ALA A 254 -2.24 15.44 -15.92
CA ALA A 254 -2.06 15.39 -14.47
C ALA A 254 -2.45 14.03 -13.92
N ILE A 255 -1.92 13.69 -12.75
CA ILE A 255 -2.32 12.51 -11.98
C ILE A 255 -2.85 12.92 -10.61
N ILE A 256 -3.99 12.36 -10.24
CA ILE A 256 -4.63 12.51 -8.93
C ILE A 256 -4.17 11.34 -8.06
N THR A 257 -3.63 11.65 -6.88
CA THR A 257 -3.07 10.64 -5.95
C THR A 257 -3.67 10.75 -4.55
N GLY A 258 -3.73 9.61 -3.85
CA GLY A 258 -4.29 9.49 -2.51
C GLY A 258 -3.30 9.70 -1.35
N GLY A 259 -2.02 9.98 -1.62
CA GLY A 259 -1.01 10.32 -0.59
C GLY A 259 -0.36 9.15 0.16
N SER A 260 -0.77 7.89 -0.08
CA SER A 260 -0.12 6.70 0.49
C SER A 260 1.31 6.49 -0.03
N ASN A 261 2.11 5.71 0.71
CA ASN A 261 3.53 5.46 0.41
C ASN A 261 3.81 4.99 -1.03
N TYR A 262 2.97 4.12 -1.59
CA TYR A 262 3.13 3.61 -2.95
C TYR A 262 2.85 4.68 -4.01
N HIS A 263 1.95 5.63 -3.77
CA HIS A 263 1.76 6.79 -4.65
C HIS A 263 2.98 7.70 -4.64
N LEU A 264 3.55 7.96 -3.45
CA LEU A 264 4.75 8.77 -3.32
C LEU A 264 5.96 8.08 -3.95
N ASN A 265 6.09 6.77 -3.77
CA ASN A 265 7.20 6.00 -4.30
C ASN A 265 7.09 5.72 -5.80
N PHE A 266 5.89 5.76 -6.40
CA PHE A 266 5.71 5.68 -7.86
C PHE A 266 6.62 6.67 -8.61
N PHE A 267 6.80 7.88 -8.08
CA PHE A 267 7.64 8.91 -8.68
C PHE A 267 9.13 8.76 -8.38
N LYS A 268 9.52 8.02 -7.34
CA LYS A 268 10.94 7.84 -6.95
C LYS A 268 11.53 6.52 -7.41
N ASN A 269 10.67 5.51 -7.61
CA ASN A 269 11.11 4.18 -7.97
C ASN A 269 11.81 4.16 -9.34
N LYS A 270 12.72 3.19 -9.52
CA LYS A 270 13.50 2.98 -10.75
C LYS A 270 14.24 4.24 -11.23
N ASN A 271 14.91 4.93 -10.30
CA ASN A 271 15.60 6.20 -10.55
C ASN A 271 14.67 7.26 -11.11
N ALA A 272 13.55 7.47 -10.42
CA ALA A 272 12.61 8.52 -10.73
C ALA A 272 12.04 8.47 -12.17
N LYS A 273 11.79 7.26 -12.70
CA LYS A 273 11.35 7.04 -14.09
C LYS A 273 10.13 7.90 -14.48
N TYR A 274 9.17 8.07 -13.57
CA TYR A 274 7.93 8.79 -13.82
C TYR A 274 7.87 10.18 -13.16
N GLU A 275 8.94 10.65 -12.51
CA GLU A 275 8.97 11.94 -11.79
C GLU A 275 8.52 13.11 -12.67
N ASN A 276 8.95 13.13 -13.93
CA ASN A 276 8.67 14.20 -14.88
C ASN A 276 7.64 13.80 -15.95
N PHE A 277 6.94 12.68 -15.78
CA PHE A 277 5.95 12.23 -16.75
C PHE A 277 4.66 13.06 -16.70
N PHE A 278 4.21 13.44 -15.50
CA PHE A 278 3.01 14.24 -15.32
C PHE A 278 3.34 15.73 -15.22
N ASP A 279 2.59 16.60 -15.90
CA ASP A 279 2.78 18.05 -15.76
C ASP A 279 2.33 18.55 -14.38
N LYS A 280 1.46 17.79 -13.71
CA LYS A 280 1.04 18.04 -12.33
C LYS A 280 0.70 16.74 -11.61
N VAL A 281 1.18 16.62 -10.37
CA VAL A 281 0.64 15.68 -9.37
C VAL A 281 -0.35 16.44 -8.51
N ILE A 282 -1.60 16.03 -8.50
CA ILE A 282 -2.70 16.61 -7.74
C ILE A 282 -2.98 15.69 -6.56
N TYR A 283 -2.87 16.20 -5.35
CA TYR A 283 -3.31 15.46 -4.17
C TYR A 283 -4.84 15.51 -4.10
N GLN A 284 -5.51 14.39 -3.79
CA GLN A 284 -6.97 14.26 -3.87
C GLN A 284 -7.77 15.35 -3.13
N PHE A 285 -7.26 15.89 -2.01
CA PHE A 285 -7.92 16.98 -1.28
C PHE A 285 -7.78 18.35 -1.94
N ASP A 286 -6.81 18.52 -2.85
CA ASP A 286 -6.57 19.78 -3.56
C ASP A 286 -7.34 19.82 -4.89
N LEU A 287 -7.92 18.69 -5.33
CA LEU A 287 -8.62 18.55 -6.61
C LEU A 287 -9.80 19.52 -6.75
N GLU A 288 -10.54 19.78 -5.68
CA GLU A 288 -11.69 20.70 -5.70
C GLU A 288 -11.28 22.12 -6.12
N ASN A 289 -10.06 22.54 -5.77
CA ASN A 289 -9.55 23.90 -6.00
C ASN A 289 -8.61 24.00 -7.22
N GLU A 290 -8.09 22.89 -7.72
CA GLU A 290 -7.15 22.89 -8.86
C GLU A 290 -7.87 23.17 -10.19
N ASP A 291 -7.39 24.11 -10.99
CA ASP A 291 -7.88 24.28 -12.35
C ASP A 291 -7.44 23.10 -13.24
N ILE A 292 -8.36 22.15 -13.46
CA ILE A 292 -8.13 20.97 -14.27
C ILE A 292 -8.46 21.19 -15.76
N SER A 293 -9.06 22.33 -16.14
CA SER A 293 -9.47 22.60 -17.53
C SER A 293 -8.28 22.77 -18.49
N LYS A 294 -7.09 23.03 -17.94
CA LYS A 294 -5.84 23.24 -18.69
C LYS A 294 -5.17 21.94 -19.16
N PHE A 295 -5.65 20.78 -18.74
CA PHE A 295 -5.08 19.48 -19.08
C PHE A 295 -5.90 18.81 -20.18
N ASP A 296 -5.23 18.06 -21.05
CA ASP A 296 -5.89 17.23 -22.06
C ASP A 296 -6.43 15.94 -21.43
N TYR A 297 -5.69 15.36 -20.47
CA TYR A 297 -6.15 14.20 -19.73
C TYR A 297 -5.70 14.14 -18.27
N LEU A 298 -6.50 13.46 -17.45
CA LEU A 298 -6.26 13.20 -16.03
C LEU A 298 -6.12 11.69 -15.81
N VAL A 299 -5.15 11.29 -14.99
CA VAL A 299 -5.06 9.94 -14.45
C VAL A 299 -5.55 9.96 -13.01
N ILE A 300 -6.47 9.08 -12.65
CA ILE A 300 -6.85 8.82 -11.25
C ILE A 300 -6.10 7.57 -10.83
N ALA A 301 -5.15 7.73 -9.90
CA ALA A 301 -4.39 6.61 -9.35
C ALA A 301 -5.31 5.66 -8.58
N SER A 302 -4.90 4.39 -8.50
CA SER A 302 -5.65 3.36 -7.78
C SER A 302 -5.75 3.70 -6.28
N ARG A 303 -6.78 3.21 -5.59
CA ARG A 303 -6.92 3.37 -4.12
C ARG A 303 -6.94 4.83 -3.61
N CYS A 304 -7.32 5.80 -4.45
CA CYS A 304 -7.76 7.10 -3.96
C CYS A 304 -9.07 6.95 -3.16
N SER A 305 -9.36 7.90 -2.27
CA SER A 305 -10.57 7.85 -1.44
C SER A 305 -11.79 8.25 -2.26
N ASP A 306 -12.73 7.32 -2.43
CA ASP A 306 -14.05 7.55 -3.01
C ASP A 306 -14.77 8.74 -2.37
N GLU A 307 -14.74 8.81 -1.04
CA GLU A 307 -15.41 9.86 -0.27
C GLU A 307 -14.85 11.25 -0.64
N ILE A 308 -13.53 11.36 -0.74
CA ILE A 308 -12.88 12.64 -1.09
C ILE A 308 -13.08 12.96 -2.57
N LEU A 309 -12.90 11.99 -3.47
CA LEU A 309 -13.09 12.19 -4.91
C LEU A 309 -14.54 12.55 -5.26
N SER A 310 -15.53 12.04 -4.52
CA SER A 310 -16.95 12.33 -4.75
C SER A 310 -17.28 13.82 -4.67
N LYS A 311 -16.51 14.60 -3.89
CA LYS A 311 -16.67 16.06 -3.77
C LYS A 311 -16.34 16.78 -5.09
N SER A 312 -15.47 16.19 -5.91
CA SER A 312 -15.09 16.70 -7.24
C SER A 312 -15.85 16.03 -8.39
N LYS A 313 -16.93 15.27 -8.12
CA LYS A 313 -17.69 14.54 -9.15
C LYS A 313 -18.19 15.45 -10.28
N GLU A 314 -18.81 16.57 -9.95
CA GLU A 314 -19.34 17.50 -10.95
C GLU A 314 -18.23 18.10 -11.82
N LYS A 315 -17.11 18.46 -11.18
CA LYS A 315 -15.92 18.97 -11.83
C LYS A 315 -15.31 17.97 -12.82
N LEU A 316 -15.17 16.70 -12.43
CA LEU A 316 -14.69 15.62 -13.31
C LEU A 316 -15.66 15.37 -14.48
N ASN A 317 -16.97 15.44 -14.23
CA ASN A 317 -17.99 15.31 -15.27
C ASN A 317 -17.92 16.48 -16.27
N GLU A 318 -17.76 17.71 -15.79
CA GLU A 318 -17.63 18.89 -16.64
C GLU A 318 -16.35 18.85 -17.48
N PHE A 319 -15.23 18.45 -16.87
CA PHE A 319 -13.96 18.26 -17.57
C PHE A 319 -14.11 17.34 -18.79
N THR A 320 -14.77 16.19 -18.62
CA THR A 320 -14.98 15.25 -19.74
C THR A 320 -16.02 15.72 -20.76
N LYS A 321 -17.05 16.47 -20.33
CA LYS A 321 -18.00 17.13 -21.25
C LYS A 321 -17.32 18.18 -22.13
N ASN A 322 -16.32 18.87 -21.60
CA ASN A 322 -15.57 19.90 -22.31
C ASN A 322 -14.39 19.35 -23.14
N GLY A 323 -14.34 18.03 -23.34
CA GLY A 323 -13.37 17.39 -24.23
C GLY A 323 -12.17 16.75 -23.55
N GLY A 324 -12.01 16.94 -22.23
CA GLY A 324 -10.95 16.28 -21.45
C GLY A 324 -11.15 14.77 -21.34
N TYR A 325 -10.06 14.05 -21.08
CA TYR A 325 -10.06 12.58 -20.94
C TYR A 325 -9.68 12.14 -19.53
N ILE A 326 -10.31 11.08 -19.04
CA ILE A 326 -9.98 10.48 -17.74
C ILE A 326 -9.48 9.06 -17.96
N VAL A 327 -8.35 8.74 -17.34
CA VAL A 327 -7.81 7.39 -17.19
C VAL A 327 -7.97 7.00 -15.72
N SER A 328 -8.69 5.94 -15.41
CA SER A 328 -8.91 5.47 -14.04
C SER A 328 -8.28 4.10 -13.83
N LEU A 329 -7.37 4.02 -12.87
CA LEU A 329 -6.62 2.82 -12.53
C LEU A 329 -7.22 2.13 -11.30
N GLY A 330 -7.25 0.79 -11.28
CA GLY A 330 -7.79 0.00 -10.18
C GLY A 330 -9.32 0.02 -10.03
N ASP A 331 -9.79 -0.14 -8.80
CA ASP A 331 -11.21 -0.17 -8.45
C ASP A 331 -11.83 1.23 -8.55
N SER A 332 -12.54 1.46 -9.65
CA SER A 332 -13.24 2.72 -9.92
C SER A 332 -14.71 2.60 -9.59
N HIS A 333 -15.32 3.69 -9.10
CA HIS A 333 -16.69 3.66 -8.59
C HIS A 333 -17.55 4.80 -9.15
N SER A 334 -18.87 4.56 -9.14
CA SER A 334 -19.89 5.51 -9.61
C SER A 334 -20.10 6.72 -8.67
N SER A 335 -19.47 6.68 -7.50
CA SER A 335 -19.40 7.76 -6.53
C SER A 335 -18.76 9.02 -7.13
N TYR A 336 -17.74 8.88 -7.98
CA TYR A 336 -17.01 10.01 -8.57
C TYR A 336 -16.91 10.01 -10.11
N LEU A 337 -17.09 8.87 -10.79
CA LEU A 337 -17.17 8.79 -12.26
C LEU A 337 -18.55 8.32 -12.75
N PRO A 338 -19.06 8.84 -13.87
CA PRO A 338 -20.37 8.45 -14.38
C PRO A 338 -20.30 7.07 -15.08
N ASN A 339 -21.42 6.34 -15.08
CA ASN A 339 -21.58 5.09 -15.83
C ASN A 339 -20.61 3.95 -15.45
N ILE A 340 -20.10 3.95 -14.22
CA ILE A 340 -19.31 2.83 -13.69
C ILE A 340 -20.24 1.80 -13.05
N LYS A 341 -20.08 0.53 -13.45
CA LYS A 341 -20.74 -0.64 -12.83
C LYS A 341 -19.69 -1.70 -12.54
N TRP A 342 -19.51 -2.02 -11.27
CA TRP A 342 -18.41 -2.83 -10.75
C TRP A 342 -18.92 -4.12 -10.09
N ASN A 343 -18.20 -5.21 -10.31
CA ASN A 343 -18.37 -6.48 -9.62
C ASN A 343 -17.07 -6.81 -8.85
N ASP A 344 -17.18 -6.90 -7.53
CA ASP A 344 -16.07 -7.28 -6.64
C ASP A 344 -15.75 -8.77 -6.74
N TYR A 345 -14.45 -9.10 -6.84
CA TYR A 345 -13.97 -10.47 -6.78
C TYR A 345 -12.84 -10.62 -5.75
N PRO A 346 -12.74 -11.78 -5.07
CA PRO A 346 -11.56 -12.11 -4.29
C PRO A 346 -10.31 -12.10 -5.19
N VAL A 347 -9.27 -11.39 -4.75
CA VAL A 347 -8.02 -11.27 -5.51
C VAL A 347 -7.20 -12.55 -5.38
N ASN A 348 -6.86 -13.18 -6.51
CA ASN A 348 -5.94 -14.31 -6.54
C ASN A 348 -4.50 -13.83 -6.77
N PHE A 349 -3.68 -13.84 -5.70
CA PHE A 349 -2.28 -13.41 -5.73
C PHE A 349 -1.26 -14.54 -6.00
N TRP A 350 -1.69 -15.74 -6.41
CA TRP A 350 -0.78 -16.88 -6.52
C TRP A 350 -1.16 -17.88 -7.61
N TRP A 351 -2.05 -17.54 -8.53
CA TRP A 351 -2.44 -18.44 -9.62
C TRP A 351 -1.24 -19.00 -10.39
N TRP A 352 -0.16 -18.23 -10.55
CA TRP A 352 1.02 -18.61 -11.34
C TRP A 352 1.88 -19.70 -10.70
N ILE A 353 1.69 -20.04 -9.42
CA ILE A 353 2.44 -21.14 -8.79
C ILE A 353 1.78 -22.50 -9.06
N MET A 354 0.52 -22.50 -9.50
CA MET A 354 -0.20 -23.72 -9.81
C MET A 354 0.24 -24.22 -11.20
N PRO A 355 0.76 -25.46 -11.32
CA PRO A 355 1.20 -25.99 -12.61
C PRO A 355 0.08 -25.95 -13.66
N GLY A 356 0.36 -25.36 -14.82
CA GLY A 356 -0.59 -25.23 -15.93
C GLY A 356 -1.67 -24.16 -15.76
N ALA A 357 -1.69 -23.44 -14.63
CA ALA A 357 -2.66 -22.37 -14.42
C ALA A 357 -2.36 -21.15 -15.31
N ASN A 358 -3.42 -20.51 -15.77
CA ASN A 358 -3.38 -19.29 -16.56
C ASN A 358 -4.51 -18.39 -16.08
N MET A 359 -4.22 -17.11 -15.84
CA MET A 359 -5.27 -16.16 -15.55
C MET A 359 -6.16 -16.00 -16.78
N SER A 360 -7.46 -16.13 -16.58
CA SER A 360 -8.49 -16.09 -17.61
C SER A 360 -8.78 -14.67 -18.10
N LEU A 361 -7.76 -14.01 -18.67
CA LEU A 361 -7.89 -12.72 -19.35
C LEU A 361 -7.67 -12.89 -20.84
N PHE A 362 -8.51 -12.22 -21.63
CA PHE A 362 -8.54 -12.31 -23.09
C PHE A 362 -8.63 -10.90 -23.71
N PRO A 363 -7.83 -10.60 -24.74
CA PRO A 363 -8.07 -9.46 -25.60
C PRO A 363 -9.49 -9.52 -26.16
N TYR A 364 -10.18 -8.40 -26.15
CA TYR A 364 -11.43 -8.28 -26.89
C TYR A 364 -11.10 -7.92 -28.33
N GLU A 365 -11.39 -8.84 -29.25
CA GLU A 365 -11.02 -8.72 -30.67
C GLU A 365 -9.49 -8.50 -30.87
N ASN A 366 -9.09 -8.04 -32.07
CA ASN A 366 -7.70 -7.69 -32.38
C ASN A 366 -7.41 -6.21 -32.05
N HIS A 367 -7.68 -5.81 -30.80
CA HIS A 367 -7.56 -4.42 -30.36
C HIS A 367 -6.12 -3.89 -30.46
N GLU A 368 -5.95 -2.62 -30.85
CA GLU A 368 -4.64 -2.06 -31.21
C GLU A 368 -3.64 -1.98 -30.06
N LEU A 369 -4.10 -1.91 -28.80
CA LEU A 369 -3.25 -1.97 -27.61
C LEU A 369 -2.32 -3.20 -27.64
N PHE A 370 -2.81 -4.34 -28.12
CA PHE A 370 -2.06 -5.60 -28.16
C PHE A 370 -1.08 -5.71 -29.34
N LYS A 371 -0.93 -4.64 -30.15
CA LYS A 371 0.19 -4.55 -31.11
C LYS A 371 1.52 -4.23 -30.41
N THR A 372 1.47 -3.64 -29.22
CA THR A 372 2.65 -3.21 -28.45
C THR A 372 2.70 -3.72 -27.02
N LEU A 373 1.59 -4.26 -26.51
CA LEU A 373 1.46 -4.84 -25.18
C LEU A 373 1.18 -6.33 -25.30
N ASP A 374 2.00 -7.18 -24.66
CA ASP A 374 1.71 -8.61 -24.61
C ASP A 374 0.60 -8.88 -23.60
N LEU A 375 -0.33 -9.78 -23.93
CA LEU A 375 -1.40 -10.19 -23.00
C LEU A 375 -0.83 -10.69 -21.66
N SER A 376 0.36 -11.29 -21.68
CA SER A 376 1.03 -11.79 -20.47
C SER A 376 1.43 -10.66 -19.51
N ASP A 377 1.56 -9.43 -20.01
CA ASP A 377 1.86 -8.26 -19.20
C ASP A 377 0.62 -7.79 -18.45
N CYS A 378 -0.61 -8.11 -18.88
CA CYS A 378 -1.84 -7.81 -18.14
C CYS A 378 -2.16 -8.84 -17.03
N LYS A 379 -1.43 -9.96 -16.98
CA LYS A 379 -1.76 -11.11 -16.12
C LYS A 379 -0.90 -11.10 -14.86
N TRP A 380 -1.35 -10.39 -13.83
CA TRP A 380 -0.80 -10.48 -12.48
C TRP A 380 -1.90 -10.74 -11.43
N HIS A 381 -2.87 -9.84 -11.31
CA HIS A 381 -4.16 -9.98 -10.63
C HIS A 381 -5.05 -8.79 -10.97
N TYR A 382 -6.35 -8.91 -10.68
CA TYR A 382 -7.32 -7.84 -10.80
C TYR A 382 -8.29 -7.91 -9.60
N HIS A 383 -8.90 -6.77 -9.26
CA HIS A 383 -9.78 -6.64 -8.07
C HIS A 383 -11.26 -6.89 -8.36
N GLY A 384 -11.62 -6.93 -9.64
CA GLY A 384 -13.01 -7.02 -10.07
C GLY A 384 -13.17 -6.88 -11.57
N GLY A 385 -14.41 -7.05 -12.03
CA GLY A 385 -14.82 -6.84 -13.41
C GLY A 385 -15.79 -5.67 -13.55
N TYR A 386 -15.80 -5.04 -14.73
CA TYR A 386 -16.76 -3.99 -15.06
C TYR A 386 -17.84 -4.50 -16.01
N ILE A 387 -19.08 -4.11 -15.72
CA ILE A 387 -20.19 -4.20 -16.68
C ILE A 387 -20.13 -2.94 -17.54
N ALA A 388 -19.32 -2.98 -18.60
CA ALA A 388 -19.10 -1.83 -19.48
C ALA A 388 -20.43 -1.31 -20.08
N PRO A 389 -20.65 0.03 -20.12
CA PRO A 389 -21.84 0.62 -20.72
C PRO A 389 -22.05 0.21 -22.19
N LYS A 390 -23.29 0.24 -22.67
CA LYS A 390 -23.59 0.01 -24.10
C LYS A 390 -22.86 1.03 -24.96
N GLY A 391 -22.20 0.56 -26.01
CA GLY A 391 -21.37 1.38 -26.91
C GLY A 391 -19.95 1.63 -26.40
N SER A 392 -19.52 0.95 -25.32
CA SER A 392 -18.11 0.93 -24.93
C SER A 392 -17.29 0.08 -25.89
N GLU A 393 -16.06 0.51 -26.11
CA GLU A 393 -15.01 -0.30 -26.70
C GLU A 393 -14.41 -1.16 -25.58
N LYS A 394 -14.75 -2.45 -25.57
CA LYS A 394 -14.11 -3.42 -24.68
C LYS A 394 -12.71 -3.72 -25.23
N ILE A 395 -11.73 -3.84 -24.34
CA ILE A 395 -10.31 -4.01 -24.71
C ILE A 395 -9.75 -5.30 -24.13
N LEU A 396 -9.97 -5.53 -22.84
CA LEU A 396 -9.56 -6.74 -22.15
C LEU A 396 -10.75 -7.24 -21.32
N ILE A 397 -11.05 -8.54 -21.42
CA ILE A 397 -12.17 -9.17 -20.72
C ILE A 397 -11.75 -10.39 -19.92
N ASN A 398 -12.56 -10.76 -18.94
CA ASN A 398 -12.45 -12.05 -18.24
C ASN A 398 -13.24 -13.16 -18.98
N GLU A 399 -13.22 -14.38 -18.46
CA GLU A 399 -13.87 -15.58 -19.03
C GLU A 399 -15.39 -15.48 -19.17
N ILE A 400 -16.05 -14.62 -18.38
CA ILE A 400 -17.50 -14.40 -18.46
C ILE A 400 -17.86 -13.15 -19.27
N GLY A 401 -16.88 -12.49 -19.91
CA GLY A 401 -17.11 -11.37 -20.83
C GLY A 401 -17.26 -9.99 -20.16
N GLU A 402 -16.96 -9.89 -18.87
CA GLU A 402 -16.86 -8.62 -18.16
C GLU A 402 -15.56 -7.91 -18.52
N SER A 403 -15.57 -6.57 -18.47
CA SER A 403 -14.43 -5.77 -18.89
C SER A 403 -13.43 -5.57 -17.76
N ILE A 404 -12.17 -5.83 -18.04
CA ILE A 404 -11.00 -5.49 -17.22
C ILE A 404 -10.37 -4.18 -17.71
N ILE A 405 -10.44 -3.93 -19.02
CA ILE A 405 -10.10 -2.66 -19.66
C ILE A 405 -11.21 -2.32 -20.64
N TYR A 406 -11.76 -1.11 -20.56
CA TYR A 406 -12.67 -0.59 -21.58
C TYR A 406 -12.50 0.92 -21.75
N LYS A 407 -12.92 1.41 -22.92
CA LYS A 407 -13.06 2.82 -23.21
C LYS A 407 -14.54 3.15 -23.42
N TYR A 408 -15.02 4.21 -22.79
CA TYR A 408 -16.35 4.74 -23.01
C TYR A 408 -16.31 6.27 -23.13
N LYS A 409 -16.55 6.76 -24.35
CA LYS A 409 -16.37 8.19 -24.70
C LYS A 409 -14.94 8.64 -24.36
N ASN A 410 -14.78 9.57 -23.41
CA ASN A 410 -13.49 10.10 -22.98
C ASN A 410 -12.97 9.44 -21.68
N HIS A 411 -13.48 8.27 -21.31
CA HIS A 411 -13.02 7.52 -20.12
C HIS A 411 -12.31 6.25 -20.54
N TYR A 412 -11.08 6.06 -20.07
CA TYR A 412 -10.31 4.82 -20.12
C TYR A 412 -10.30 4.20 -18.73
N ILE A 413 -10.94 3.05 -18.57
CA ILE A 413 -11.15 2.43 -17.26
C ILE A 413 -10.45 1.08 -17.24
N THR A 414 -9.68 0.81 -16.20
CA THR A 414 -9.10 -0.51 -15.96
C THR A 414 -9.21 -0.93 -14.50
N SER A 415 -9.43 -2.23 -14.24
CA SER A 415 -9.39 -2.81 -12.90
C SER A 415 -7.97 -3.19 -12.44
N LEU A 416 -6.99 -3.00 -13.32
CA LEU A 416 -5.57 -3.19 -13.06
C LEU A 416 -5.00 -1.94 -12.37
N ASP A 417 -4.09 -2.16 -11.42
CA ASP A 417 -3.52 -1.15 -10.53
C ASP A 417 -1.99 -1.05 -10.69
N PRO A 418 -1.48 -0.75 -11.90
CA PRO A 418 -0.05 -0.79 -12.17
C PRO A 418 0.74 0.22 -11.34
N ASP A 419 0.13 1.37 -11.02
CA ASP A 419 0.68 2.44 -10.18
C ASP A 419 0.98 1.95 -8.76
N TYR A 420 0.07 1.17 -8.16
CA TYR A 420 0.28 0.59 -6.83
C TYR A 420 1.45 -0.39 -6.83
N HIS A 421 1.48 -1.35 -7.76
CA HIS A 421 2.53 -2.38 -7.76
C HIS A 421 3.89 -1.84 -8.19
N PHE A 422 3.90 -0.88 -9.13
CA PHE A 422 5.11 -0.16 -9.47
C PHE A 422 5.59 0.65 -8.27
N GLY A 423 4.71 1.38 -7.60
CA GLY A 423 5.01 2.14 -6.39
C GLY A 423 5.50 1.26 -5.23
N GLN A 424 5.00 0.04 -5.10
CA GLN A 424 5.48 -0.93 -4.10
C GLN A 424 6.81 -1.60 -4.47
N GLY A 425 7.27 -1.47 -5.71
CA GLY A 425 8.61 -1.86 -6.14
C GLY A 425 8.86 -3.36 -6.36
N PHE A 426 7.82 -4.21 -6.43
CA PHE A 426 8.01 -5.67 -6.48
C PHE A 426 7.49 -6.39 -7.73
N MET A 427 6.78 -5.71 -8.64
CA MET A 427 6.17 -6.36 -9.80
C MET A 427 6.64 -5.74 -11.14
N PRO A 428 7.74 -6.25 -11.74
CA PRO A 428 8.34 -5.63 -12.93
C PRO A 428 7.40 -5.50 -14.14
N LYS A 429 6.44 -6.42 -14.31
CA LYS A 429 5.50 -6.38 -15.44
C LYS A 429 4.59 -5.15 -15.45
N THR A 430 4.31 -4.57 -14.28
CA THR A 430 3.41 -3.40 -14.21
C THR A 430 4.07 -2.14 -14.77
N GLU A 431 5.40 -2.10 -14.82
CA GLU A 431 6.16 -1.06 -15.51
C GLU A 431 5.86 -1.07 -17.02
N LEU A 432 6.04 -2.23 -17.67
CA LEU A 432 5.78 -2.40 -19.10
C LEU A 432 4.31 -2.16 -19.45
N PHE A 433 3.40 -2.68 -18.62
CA PHE A 433 1.98 -2.41 -18.79
C PHE A 433 1.69 -0.91 -18.76
N PHE A 434 2.15 -0.19 -17.73
CA PHE A 434 1.88 1.24 -17.58
C PHE A 434 2.41 2.05 -18.77
N ASP A 435 3.66 1.80 -19.17
CA ASP A 435 4.29 2.46 -20.33
C ASP A 435 3.43 2.30 -21.59
N ARG A 436 3.09 1.06 -21.95
CA ARG A 436 2.37 0.77 -23.19
C ARG A 436 0.91 1.20 -23.16
N PHE A 437 0.28 1.11 -21.99
CA PHE A 437 -1.10 1.51 -21.82
C PHE A 437 -1.25 3.03 -22.00
N ILE A 438 -0.38 3.82 -21.36
CA ILE A 438 -0.42 5.28 -21.50
C ILE A 438 0.04 5.72 -22.90
N GLU A 439 1.08 5.09 -23.48
CA GLU A 439 1.49 5.35 -24.87
C GLU A 439 0.33 5.13 -25.87
N TRP A 440 -0.51 4.10 -25.65
CA TRP A 440 -1.69 3.84 -26.47
C TRP A 440 -2.76 4.92 -26.26
N ILE A 441 -3.06 5.29 -25.02
CA ILE A 441 -4.05 6.33 -24.68
C ILE A 441 -3.67 7.66 -25.35
N GLU A 442 -2.42 8.10 -25.23
CA GLU A 442 -1.97 9.37 -25.81
C GLU A 442 -2.07 9.37 -27.35
N LYS A 443 -1.79 8.24 -28.00
CA LYS A 443 -1.99 8.08 -29.45
C LYS A 443 -3.46 8.14 -29.83
N ASP A 444 -4.32 7.48 -29.06
CA ASP A 444 -5.76 7.45 -29.31
C ASP A 444 -6.40 8.83 -29.12
N ILE A 445 -5.99 9.58 -28.09
CA ILE A 445 -6.39 10.99 -27.89
C ILE A 445 -5.99 11.86 -29.08
N SER A 446 -4.78 11.66 -29.63
CA SER A 446 -4.21 12.49 -30.70
C SER A 446 -4.74 12.18 -32.11
N LYS A 447 -5.59 11.16 -32.28
CA LYS A 447 -6.21 10.83 -33.59
C LYS A 447 -7.37 11.74 -33.97
N LYS A 448 -7.87 12.56 -33.03
CA LYS A 448 -8.90 13.56 -33.26
C LYS A 448 -8.27 14.92 -33.50
#